data_AF-A0A412EX99-F1
#
_entry.id   AF-A0A412EX99-F1
#
_cell.length_a   1.000
_cell.length_b   1.000
_cell.length_c   1.000
_cell.angle_alpha   90.00
_cell.angle_beta   90.00
_cell.angle_gamma   90.00
#
_symmetry.space_group_name_H-M   'P 1'
#
loop_
_entity.id
_entity.type
_entity.pdbx_description
1 polymer ?
#
loop_
_entity_poly.entity_id
_entity_poly.type
_entity_poly.pdbx_seq_one_letter_code
_entity_poly.pdbx_strand_id
1 'polypeptide(L)'
;MNDLTDHITRRQFHMMFDSFEAYDVQETRRVSREEGRIEGERAGRIEGEQLYLIKQVIKRIIKNISVSQIATDLLEPLDTIQPIYDLAMKQAPDYDAEKILKLLHTGKI
;
A
#
# COMPACT_ATOMS: atom_id res chain seq x y z
N MET A 1 -9.27 66.36 -21.83
CA MET A 1 -10.21 66.36 -20.69
C MET A 1 -11.44 65.58 -21.15
N ASN A 2 -11.68 64.30 -20.82
CA ASN A 2 -11.39 63.59 -19.59
C ASN A 2 -10.90 62.17 -19.89
N ASP A 3 -9.64 61.93 -19.55
CA ASP A 3 -9.03 60.61 -19.51
C ASP A 3 -9.21 60.02 -18.09
N LEU A 4 -10.48 59.92 -17.67
CA LEU A 4 -10.86 59.53 -16.31
C LEU A 4 -11.14 58.02 -16.19
N THR A 5 -11.12 57.28 -17.30
CA THR A 5 -11.41 55.85 -17.29
C THR A 5 -10.18 54.97 -17.09
N ASP A 6 -8.96 55.51 -17.18
CA ASP A 6 -7.75 54.68 -17.15
C ASP A 6 -7.13 54.49 -15.73
N HIS A 7 -7.72 55.08 -14.69
CA HIS A 7 -7.10 55.14 -13.36
C HIS A 7 -7.79 54.32 -12.25
N ILE A 8 -8.74 53.45 -12.57
CA ILE A 8 -9.42 52.60 -11.55
C ILE A 8 -9.26 51.10 -11.83
N THR A 9 -8.11 50.67 -12.35
CA THR A 9 -7.84 49.22 -12.53
C THR A 9 -6.54 48.73 -11.91
N ARG A 10 -5.71 49.60 -11.30
CA ARG A 10 -4.41 49.18 -10.75
C ARG A 10 -4.22 49.27 -9.24
N ARG A 11 -5.16 49.84 -8.48
CA ARG A 11 -4.98 50.01 -7.01
C ARG A 11 -5.99 49.30 -6.11
N GLN A 12 -7.10 48.80 -6.65
CA GLN A 12 -8.07 48.03 -5.86
C GLN A 12 -7.73 46.52 -5.81
N PHE A 13 -6.83 46.05 -6.67
CA PHE A 13 -6.38 44.65 -6.66
C PHE A 13 -5.35 44.32 -5.58
N HIS A 14 -4.74 45.32 -4.93
CA HIS A 14 -3.64 45.07 -3.98
C HIS A 14 -4.08 44.86 -2.53
N MET A 15 -5.32 45.18 -2.14
CA MET A 15 -5.77 45.04 -0.74
C MET A 15 -6.77 43.90 -0.50
N MET A 16 -7.17 43.16 -1.53
CA MET A 16 -8.09 42.01 -1.35
C MET A 16 -7.35 40.70 -0.99
N PHE A 17 -6.00 40.73 -1.02
CA PHE A 17 -5.15 39.58 -0.70
C PHE A 17 -4.52 39.63 0.71
N ASP A 18 -4.81 40.66 1.51
CA ASP A 18 -4.30 40.78 2.87
C ASP A 18 -5.29 40.26 3.94
N SER A 19 -6.49 39.80 3.53
CA SER A 19 -7.58 39.43 4.47
C SER A 19 -8.27 38.09 4.18
N PHE A 20 -7.64 37.18 3.43
CA PHE A 20 -8.13 35.80 3.37
C PHE A 20 -7.10 34.92 4.06
N GLU A 21 -7.47 34.38 5.22
CA GLU A 21 -6.72 33.37 5.94
C GLU A 21 -6.23 32.34 4.91
N ALA A 22 -4.92 32.36 4.64
CA ALA A 22 -4.28 31.36 3.83
C ALA A 22 -4.29 30.06 4.64
N TYR A 23 -5.44 29.37 4.66
CA TYR A 23 -5.44 27.92 4.70
C TYR A 23 -4.50 27.52 3.57
N ASP A 24 -3.32 27.05 3.94
CA ASP A 24 -2.28 26.66 3.01
C ASP A 24 -2.75 25.39 2.27
N VAL A 25 -3.57 25.60 1.24
CA VAL A 25 -4.07 24.55 0.34
C VAL A 25 -2.93 23.85 -0.40
N GLN A 26 -1.71 24.40 -0.38
CA GLN A 26 -0.52 23.72 -0.88
C GLN A 26 0.03 22.73 0.13
N GLU A 27 0.03 23.06 1.42
CA GLU A 27 0.42 22.15 2.49
C GLU A 27 -0.48 20.90 2.50
N THR A 28 -1.81 21.08 2.43
CA THR A 28 -2.77 19.96 2.42
C THR A 28 -2.58 19.03 1.21
N ARG A 29 -2.19 19.57 0.04
CA ARG A 29 -1.90 18.78 -1.18
C ARG A 29 -0.52 18.12 -1.16
N ARG A 30 0.42 18.63 -0.38
CA ARG A 30 1.76 18.04 -0.18
C ARG A 30 1.67 16.87 0.78
N VAL A 31 1.01 17.06 1.92
CA VAL A 31 0.79 16.03 2.94
C VAL A 31 0.05 14.83 2.35
N SER A 32 -1.06 15.06 1.63
CA SER A 32 -1.87 13.96 1.08
C SER A 32 -1.17 13.14 -0.03
N ARG A 33 -0.24 13.73 -0.80
CA ARG A 33 0.58 13.00 -1.78
C ARG A 33 1.71 12.20 -1.15
N GLU A 34 2.32 12.75 -0.10
CA GLU A 34 3.36 12.07 0.65
C GLU A 34 2.77 10.92 1.48
N GLU A 35 1.60 11.12 2.07
CA GLU A 35 0.81 10.05 2.71
C GLU A 35 0.47 8.94 1.72
N GLY A 36 -0.06 9.27 0.53
CA GLY A 36 -0.36 8.26 -0.49
C GLY A 36 0.89 7.52 -1.02
N ARG A 37 2.04 8.19 -1.10
CA ARG A 37 3.32 7.57 -1.48
C ARG A 37 3.83 6.62 -0.40
N ILE A 38 3.81 7.07 0.86
CA ILE A 38 4.23 6.28 2.02
C ILE A 38 3.28 5.09 2.23
N GLU A 39 1.98 5.29 2.07
CA GLU A 39 0.98 4.22 2.14
C GLU A 39 1.18 3.19 1.02
N GLY A 40 1.42 3.64 -0.21
CA GLY A 40 1.75 2.76 -1.34
C GLY A 40 3.06 1.97 -1.14
N GLU A 41 4.11 2.61 -0.64
CA GLU A 41 5.37 1.93 -0.32
C GLU A 41 5.21 0.93 0.84
N ARG A 42 4.46 1.28 1.88
CA ARG A 42 4.17 0.38 3.00
C ARG A 42 3.33 -0.80 2.55
N ALA A 43 2.28 -0.58 1.78
CA ALA A 43 1.43 -1.64 1.24
C ALA A 43 2.22 -2.61 0.35
N GLY A 44 3.03 -2.07 -0.58
CA GLY A 44 3.87 -2.89 -1.45
C GLY A 44 4.95 -3.68 -0.69
N ARG A 45 5.50 -3.12 0.39
CA ARG A 45 6.44 -3.84 1.26
C ARG A 45 5.76 -4.97 2.03
N ILE A 46 4.58 -4.74 2.59
CA ILE A 46 3.81 -5.76 3.34
C ILE A 46 3.40 -6.91 2.41
N GLU A 47 2.89 -6.60 1.22
CA GLU A 47 2.57 -7.62 0.20
C GLU A 47 3.82 -8.41 -0.23
N GLY A 48 4.96 -7.73 -0.37
CA GLY A 48 6.24 -8.37 -0.68
C GLY A 48 6.72 -9.34 0.40
N GLU A 49 6.59 -8.96 1.68
CA GLU A 49 6.96 -9.82 2.82
C GLU A 49 6.05 -11.06 2.91
N GLN A 50 4.73 -10.90 2.72
CA GLN A 50 3.79 -12.02 2.66
C GLN A 50 4.06 -12.94 1.47
N LEU A 51 4.31 -12.38 0.28
CA LEU A 51 4.64 -13.17 -0.91
C LEU A 51 5.95 -13.96 -0.72
N TYR A 52 6.94 -13.35 -0.05
CA TYR A 52 8.18 -14.03 0.30
C TYR A 52 7.93 -15.21 1.24
N LEU A 53 7.11 -15.03 2.28
CA LEU A 53 6.73 -16.10 3.20
C LEU A 53 6.05 -17.27 2.45
N ILE A 54 5.09 -16.96 1.56
CA ILE A 54 4.39 -17.96 0.73
C ILE A 54 5.38 -18.75 -0.13
N LYS A 55 6.31 -18.08 -0.82
CA LYS A 55 7.37 -18.72 -1.62
C LYS A 55 8.23 -19.65 -0.77
N GLN A 56 8.55 -19.25 0.46
CA GLN A 56 9.36 -20.04 1.38
C GLN A 56 8.63 -21.28 1.91
N VAL A 57 7.32 -21.20 2.12
CA VAL A 57 6.46 -22.35 2.47
C VAL A 57 6.37 -23.32 1.29
N ILE A 58 6.03 -22.84 0.09
CA ILE A 58 5.97 -23.65 -1.14
C ILE A 58 7.27 -24.41 -1.37
N LYS A 59 8.42 -23.73 -1.27
CA LYS A 59 9.75 -24.35 -1.44
C LYS A 59 9.98 -25.51 -0.47
N ARG A 60 9.40 -25.46 0.73
CA ARG A 60 9.52 -26.52 1.74
C ARG A 60 8.49 -27.64 1.53
N ILE A 61 7.29 -27.32 1.04
CA ILE A 61 6.30 -28.31 0.59
C ILE A 61 6.88 -29.20 -0.51
N ILE A 62 7.51 -28.60 -1.53
CA ILE A 62 8.16 -29.33 -2.63
C ILE A 62 9.29 -30.25 -2.11
N LYS A 63 9.93 -29.88 -0.99
CA LYS A 63 10.93 -30.70 -0.30
C LYS A 63 10.33 -31.76 0.64
N ASN A 64 9.01 -31.94 0.65
CA ASN A 64 8.27 -32.85 1.54
C ASN A 64 8.50 -32.56 3.04
N ILE A 65 8.66 -31.29 3.41
CA ILE A 65 8.75 -30.88 4.82
C ILE A 65 7.33 -30.70 5.38
N SER A 66 7.10 -31.17 6.61
CA SER A 66 5.81 -31.05 7.29
C SER A 66 5.51 -29.61 7.71
N VAL A 67 4.24 -29.23 7.76
CA VAL A 67 3.79 -27.88 8.14
C VAL A 67 4.35 -27.44 9.51
N SER A 68 4.41 -28.35 10.49
CA SER A 68 4.96 -28.06 11.82
C SER A 68 6.46 -27.73 11.77
N GLN A 69 7.23 -28.48 10.98
CA GLN A 69 8.66 -28.20 10.80
C GLN A 69 8.88 -26.90 10.02
N ILE A 70 8.03 -26.60 9.02
CA ILE A 70 8.07 -25.34 8.28
C ILE A 70 7.87 -24.15 9.23
N ALA A 71 6.89 -24.22 10.13
CA ALA A 71 6.63 -23.19 11.13
C ALA A 71 7.84 -22.98 12.06
N THR A 72 8.44 -24.06 12.56
CA THR A 72 9.67 -23.99 13.36
C THR A 72 10.84 -23.39 12.59
N ASP A 73 11.08 -23.81 11.34
CA ASP A 73 12.18 -23.33 10.51
C ASP A 73 12.06 -21.85 10.11
N LEU A 74 10.82 -21.38 9.95
CA LEU A 74 10.53 -19.99 9.58
C LEU A 74 10.38 -19.08 10.80
N LEU A 75 10.37 -19.65 12.01
CA LEU A 75 10.08 -18.93 13.27
C LEU A 75 8.72 -18.21 13.22
N GLU A 76 7.77 -18.78 12.50
CA GLU A 76 6.42 -18.27 12.33
C GLU A 76 5.43 -19.19 13.06
N PRO A 77 4.32 -18.65 13.59
CA PRO A 77 3.33 -19.47 14.26
C PRO A 77 2.63 -20.41 13.27
N LEU A 78 2.27 -21.59 13.75
CA LEU A 78 1.52 -22.58 12.98
C LEU A 78 0.22 -21.99 12.41
N ASP A 79 -0.45 -21.13 13.16
CA ASP A 79 -1.69 -20.46 12.72
C ASP A 79 -1.50 -19.56 11.50
N THR A 80 -0.29 -19.02 11.28
CA THR A 80 0.06 -18.25 10.07
C THR A 80 0.45 -19.18 8.92
N ILE A 81 1.19 -20.25 9.19
CA ILE A 81 1.72 -21.15 8.15
C ILE A 81 0.65 -22.11 7.63
N GLN A 82 -0.24 -22.61 8.48
CA GLN A 82 -1.29 -23.57 8.14
C GLN A 82 -2.17 -23.12 6.96
N PRO A 83 -2.79 -21.92 6.96
CA PRO A 83 -3.60 -21.48 5.83
C PRO A 83 -2.79 -21.33 4.53
N ILE A 84 -1.53 -20.88 4.62
CA ILE A 84 -0.62 -20.81 3.45
C ILE A 84 -0.36 -22.21 2.89
N TYR A 85 -0.07 -23.17 3.77
CA TYR A 85 0.20 -24.55 3.40
C TYR A 85 -1.00 -25.19 2.72
N ASP A 86 -2.18 -25.05 3.30
CA ASP A 86 -3.42 -25.62 2.76
C ASP A 86 -3.77 -25.02 1.39
N LEU A 87 -3.61 -23.71 1.21
CA LEU A 87 -3.80 -23.05 -0.06
C LEU A 87 -2.75 -23.46 -1.10
N ALA A 88 -1.49 -23.63 -0.69
CA ALA A 88 -0.43 -24.10 -1.57
C ALA A 88 -0.68 -25.53 -2.05
N MET A 89 -1.16 -26.43 -1.17
CA MET A 89 -1.54 -27.80 -1.54
C MET A 89 -2.70 -27.83 -2.54
N LYS A 90 -3.67 -26.90 -2.42
CA LYS A 90 -4.77 -26.74 -3.40
C LYS A 90 -4.31 -26.21 -4.76
N GLN A 91 -3.18 -25.51 -4.83
CA GLN A 91 -2.60 -24.99 -6.09
C GLN A 91 -1.51 -25.91 -6.70
N ALA A 92 -1.26 -27.08 -6.10
CA ALA A 92 -0.34 -28.05 -6.70
C ALA A 92 -0.88 -28.53 -8.07
N PRO A 93 -0.02 -28.70 -9.10
CA PRO A 93 1.44 -28.59 -9.09
C PRO A 93 2.00 -27.21 -9.48
N ASP A 94 1.16 -26.22 -9.80
CA ASP A 94 1.60 -24.92 -10.33
C ASP A 94 2.20 -24.02 -9.24
N TYR A 95 1.72 -24.17 -7.99
CA TYR A 95 2.22 -23.46 -6.79
C TYR A 95 2.38 -21.93 -6.99
N ASP A 96 1.38 -21.30 -7.61
CA ASP A 96 1.39 -19.85 -7.83
C ASP A 96 1.26 -19.07 -6.52
N ALA A 97 2.36 -18.42 -6.12
CA ALA A 97 2.44 -17.64 -4.89
C ALA A 97 1.54 -16.39 -4.88
N GLU A 98 1.35 -15.72 -6.03
CA GLU A 98 0.50 -14.52 -6.11
C GLU A 98 -0.98 -14.89 -5.98
N LYS A 99 -1.36 -16.02 -6.58
CA LYS A 99 -2.72 -16.56 -6.43
C LYS A 99 -3.01 -16.95 -4.99
N ILE A 100 -2.05 -17.55 -4.29
CA ILE A 100 -2.18 -17.90 -2.86
C ILE A 100 -2.29 -16.63 -2.00
N LEU A 101 -1.46 -15.61 -2.26
CA LEU A 101 -1.53 -14.32 -1.57
C LEU A 101 -2.91 -13.67 -1.73
N LYS A 102 -3.44 -13.69 -2.96
CA LYS A 102 -4.77 -13.17 -3.25
C LYS A 102 -5.85 -13.94 -2.51
N LEU A 103 -5.77 -15.27 -2.45
CA LEU A 103 -6.72 -16.12 -1.72
C LEU A 103 -6.67 -15.87 -0.21
N LEU A 104 -5.48 -15.67 0.37
CA LEU A 104 -5.29 -15.26 1.77
C LEU A 104 -6.00 -13.95 2.08
N HIS A 105 -5.82 -12.92 1.23
CA HIS A 105 -6.43 -11.61 1.44
C HIS A 105 -7.94 -11.59 1.14
N THR A 106 -8.42 -12.45 0.23
CA THR A 106 -9.84 -12.47 -0.17
C THR A 106 -10.73 -13.16 0.87
N GLY A 107 -10.16 -13.90 1.83
CA GLY A 107 -10.90 -14.57 2.92
C GLY A 107 -11.92 -15.63 2.46
N LYS A 108 -11.96 -15.95 1.16
CA LYS A 108 -12.78 -17.01 0.61
C LYS A 108 -12.00 -18.32 0.67
N ILE A 109 -12.18 -19.04 1.76
CA ILE A 109 -11.69 -20.41 1.97
C ILE A 109 -12.84 -21.39 1.70
#